data_AF-A0A158KFZ6-F1
#
_entry.id   AF-A0A158KFZ6-F1
#
_cell.length_a   1.000
_cell.length_b   1.000
_cell.length_c   1.000
_cell.angle_alpha   90.00
_cell.angle_beta   90.00
_cell.angle_gamma   90.00
#
_symmetry.space_group_name_H-M   'P 1'
#
loop_
_entity.id
_entity.type
_entity.pdbx_description
1 polymer ?
#
loop_
_entity_poly.entity_id
_entity_poly.type
_entity_poly.pdbx_seq_one_letter_code
_entity_poly.pdbx_strand_id
1 'polypeptide(L)'
;MKTFVMRVVLALAVVHAGAEAACVQNKNPSRSTQMSKEYIRDNNFRVIGSIDTLADGRQRAYDANFRSVGTYDCRADRTYDANFRTVGNGNQLVGLIWEAAGK
;
A
#
# COMPACT_ATOMS: atom_id res chain seq x y z
N MET A 1 -3.48 12.27 -58.84
CA MET A 1 -4.27 11.10 -58.41
C MET A 1 -3.32 10.01 -57.92
N LYS A 2 -3.20 9.83 -56.60
CA LYS A 2 -2.84 8.56 -55.95
C LYS A 2 -3.18 8.70 -54.47
N THR A 3 -4.25 8.03 -54.09
CA THR A 3 -4.81 7.87 -52.75
C THR A 3 -3.97 6.89 -51.91
N PHE A 4 -4.29 6.85 -50.61
CA PHE A 4 -3.90 5.84 -49.60
C PHE A 4 -2.47 6.02 -49.00
N VAL A 5 -2.22 6.05 -47.69
CA VAL A 5 -3.02 5.63 -46.52
C VAL A 5 -2.56 6.41 -45.28
N MET A 6 -3.54 6.89 -44.53
CA MET A 6 -3.50 7.21 -43.10
C MET A 6 -2.92 6.05 -42.27
N ARG A 7 -1.83 6.28 -41.52
CA ARG A 7 -1.52 5.54 -40.29
C ARG A 7 -0.98 6.48 -39.23
N VAL A 8 -1.93 6.99 -38.44
CA VAL A 8 -1.75 7.45 -37.07
C VAL A 8 -1.11 6.31 -36.29
N VAL A 9 0.11 6.50 -35.78
CA VAL A 9 0.64 5.69 -34.69
C VAL A 9 0.82 6.61 -33.50
N LEU A 10 -0.32 6.90 -32.85
CA LEU A 10 -0.34 7.38 -31.49
C LEU A 10 0.08 6.20 -30.61
N ALA A 11 1.36 6.10 -30.29
CA ALA A 11 1.85 5.15 -29.30
C ALA A 11 1.51 5.67 -27.90
N LEU A 12 0.21 5.67 -27.54
CA LEU A 12 -0.22 5.80 -26.16
C LEU A 12 -0.29 4.40 -25.57
N ALA A 13 0.87 3.84 -25.22
CA ALA A 13 0.94 2.57 -24.51
C ALA A 13 2.02 2.61 -23.42
N VAL A 14 1.82 3.45 -22.40
CA VAL A 14 2.40 3.21 -21.07
C VAL A 14 1.29 2.61 -20.22
N VAL A 15 0.95 1.35 -20.50
CA VAL A 15 -0.10 0.64 -19.77
C VAL A 15 0.60 -0.31 -18.79
N HIS A 16 0.77 0.18 -17.55
CA HIS A 16 0.68 -0.58 -16.30
C HIS A 16 1.80 -1.54 -15.84
N ALA A 17 3.04 -1.45 -16.34
CA ALA A 17 4.14 -2.29 -15.82
C ALA A 17 4.66 -1.94 -14.39
N GLY A 18 4.01 -1.02 -13.65
CA GLY A 18 4.49 -0.51 -12.34
C GLY A 18 3.80 -1.07 -11.10
N ALA A 19 2.60 -1.66 -11.22
CA ALA A 19 1.78 -2.10 -10.08
C ALA A 19 2.22 -3.46 -9.50
N GLU A 20 2.69 -4.37 -10.35
CA GLU A 20 2.91 -5.76 -9.94
C GLU A 20 4.20 -5.96 -9.13
N ALA A 21 5.18 -5.07 -9.29
CA ALA A 21 6.45 -5.14 -8.56
C ALA A 21 6.38 -4.61 -7.11
N ALA A 22 5.39 -3.77 -6.79
CA ALA A 22 5.32 -3.09 -5.50
C ALA A 22 4.92 -4.01 -4.32
N CYS A 23 4.18 -5.09 -4.59
CA CYS A 23 3.81 -6.09 -3.57
C CYS A 23 4.77 -7.28 -3.46
N VAL A 24 5.84 -7.33 -4.27
CA VAL A 24 6.78 -8.44 -4.25
C VAL A 24 7.84 -8.20 -3.19
N GLN A 25 7.54 -8.61 -1.96
CA GLN A 25 8.56 -8.95 -0.99
C GLN A 25 8.79 -10.46 -1.10
N ASN A 26 9.91 -10.85 -1.73
CA ASN A 26 10.63 -12.13 -1.58
C ASN A 26 10.88 -12.92 -2.90
N LYS A 27 12.05 -12.72 -3.52
CA LYS A 27 12.61 -13.57 -4.59
C LYS A 27 13.33 -14.83 -4.08
N ASN A 28 13.22 -15.17 -2.79
CA ASN A 28 13.91 -16.31 -2.17
C ASN A 28 12.98 -17.12 -1.22
N PRO A 29 12.33 -18.19 -1.72
CA PRO A 29 11.34 -18.97 -0.95
C PRO A 29 11.90 -19.67 0.30
N SER A 30 13.21 -19.60 0.56
CA SER A 30 13.86 -20.17 1.74
C SER A 30 13.78 -19.28 3.00
N ARG A 31 13.43 -17.99 2.87
CA ARG A 31 13.16 -17.10 4.03
C ARG A 31 11.70 -16.67 4.05
N SER A 32 10.88 -17.53 4.66
CA SER A 32 9.62 -17.25 5.33
C SER A 32 8.61 -16.33 4.62
N THR A 33 7.48 -16.92 4.27
CA THR A 33 6.12 -16.34 4.28
C THR A 33 5.76 -15.75 5.66
N GLN A 34 6.62 -14.90 6.23
CA GLN A 34 6.40 -14.34 7.56
C GLN A 34 5.48 -13.13 7.42
N MET A 35 4.29 -13.27 7.99
CA MET A 35 3.53 -12.13 8.48
C MET A 35 4.45 -11.35 9.43
N SER A 36 4.91 -10.16 9.03
CA SER A 36 5.70 -9.30 9.90
C SER A 36 4.79 -8.30 10.60
N LYS A 37 5.11 -7.96 11.85
CA LYS A 37 4.41 -6.93 12.63
C LYS A 37 5.42 -5.88 13.05
N GLU A 38 5.09 -4.62 12.78
CA GLU A 38 5.82 -3.44 13.22
C GLU A 38 5.00 -2.67 14.25
N TYR A 39 5.62 -2.23 15.34
CA TYR A 39 4.98 -1.40 16.35
C TYR A 39 5.32 0.06 16.15
N ILE A 40 4.31 0.91 16.05
CA ILE A 40 4.47 2.36 15.94
C ILE A 40 4.46 2.96 17.33
N ARG A 41 5.43 3.83 17.61
CA ARG A 41 5.60 4.47 18.91
C ARG A 41 5.59 5.99 18.78
N ASP A 42 5.07 6.67 19.80
CA ASP A 42 5.15 8.13 19.92
C ASP A 42 6.52 8.58 20.48
N ASN A 43 6.72 9.89 20.60
CA ASN A 43 7.95 10.50 21.13
C ASN A 43 8.22 10.15 22.61
N ASN A 44 7.24 9.61 23.33
CA ASN A 44 7.39 9.09 24.69
C ASN A 44 7.61 7.57 24.70
N PHE A 45 7.92 6.97 23.55
CA PHE A 45 8.10 5.53 23.36
C PHE A 45 6.85 4.68 23.67
N ARG A 46 5.66 5.28 23.75
CA ARG A 46 4.41 4.55 23.94
C ARG A 46 3.98 3.94 22.61
N VAL A 47 3.58 2.67 22.62
CA VAL A 47 2.99 2.03 21.44
C VAL A 47 1.62 2.68 21.18
N ILE A 48 1.48 3.28 20.00
CA ILE A 48 0.23 3.93 19.56
C ILE A 48 -0.52 3.13 18.49
N GLY A 49 0.12 2.09 17.96
CA GLY A 49 -0.49 1.17 17.01
C GLY A 49 0.51 0.15 16.46
N SER A 50 0.08 -0.61 15.46
CA SER A 50 0.92 -1.56 14.75
C SER A 50 0.55 -1.68 13.28
N ILE A 51 1.51 -2.07 12.45
CA ILE A 51 1.31 -2.41 11.04
C ILE A 51 1.66 -3.88 10.84
N ASP A 52 0.71 -4.65 10.32
CA ASP A 52 0.92 -6.03 9.89
C ASP A 52 1.15 -6.06 8.38
N THR A 53 2.24 -6.68 7.94
CA THR A 53 2.43 -7.04 6.53
C THR A 53 1.81 -8.41 6.28
N LEU A 54 0.84 -8.45 5.38
CA LEU A 54 0.11 -9.64 5.01
C LEU A 54 0.91 -10.50 4.02
N ALA A 55 0.55 -11.79 3.91
CA ALA A 55 1.23 -12.73 3.02
C ALA A 55 1.19 -12.32 1.53
N ASP A 56 0.23 -11.48 1.13
CA ASP A 56 0.10 -10.95 -0.23
C ASP A 56 0.80 -9.60 -0.45
N GLY A 57 1.54 -9.12 0.55
CA GLY A 57 2.28 -7.85 0.52
C GLY A 57 1.46 -6.63 0.93
N ARG A 58 0.12 -6.74 1.06
CA ARG A 58 -0.69 -5.65 1.59
C ARG A 58 -0.33 -5.41 3.05
N GLN A 59 -0.55 -4.19 3.52
CA GLN A 59 -0.32 -3.84 4.92
C GLN A 59 -1.62 -3.43 5.60
N ARG A 60 -1.81 -3.80 6.86
CA ARG A 60 -2.96 -3.41 7.68
C ARG A 60 -2.49 -2.72 8.95
N ALA A 61 -3.06 -1.55 9.23
CA ALA A 61 -2.76 -0.78 10.42
C ALA A 61 -3.82 -0.99 11.50
N TYR A 62 -3.37 -1.00 12.74
CA TYR A 62 -4.21 -1.08 13.94
C TYR A 62 -3.86 0.05 14.91
N ASP A 63 -4.85 0.58 15.62
CA ASP A 63 -4.65 1.47 16.76
C ASP A 63 -4.10 0.70 17.99
N ALA A 64 -3.81 1.41 19.08
CA ALA A 64 -3.36 0.82 20.34
C ALA A 64 -4.37 -0.14 20.99
N ASN A 65 -5.65 -0.11 20.58
CA ASN A 65 -6.71 -1.00 21.03
C ASN A 65 -6.96 -2.16 20.06
N PHE A 66 -6.06 -2.39 19.10
CA PHE A 66 -6.15 -3.42 18.06
C PHE A 66 -7.34 -3.26 17.09
N ARG A 67 -7.89 -2.05 16.96
CA ARG A 67 -8.90 -1.73 15.94
C ARG A 67 -8.21 -1.38 14.63
N SER A 68 -8.65 -1.98 13.53
CA SER A 68 -8.11 -1.65 12.20
C SER A 68 -8.41 -0.19 11.87
N VAL A 69 -7.38 0.59 11.51
CA VAL A 69 -7.52 2.00 11.11
C VAL A 69 -7.34 2.22 9.61
N GLY A 70 -6.71 1.28 8.91
CA GLY A 70 -6.55 1.36 7.46
C GLY A 70 -5.82 0.19 6.83
N THR A 71 -5.80 0.17 5.51
CA THR A 71 -5.11 -0.82 4.68
C THR A 71 -4.35 -0.12 3.56
N TYR A 72 -3.11 -0.51 3.34
CA TYR A 72 -2.33 -0.10 2.17
C TYR A 72 -2.26 -1.26 1.17
N ASP A 73 -2.73 -1.00 -0.05
CA ASP A 73 -2.60 -1.90 -1.20
C ASP A 73 -1.45 -1.42 -2.08
N CYS A 74 -0.34 -2.14 -2.02
CA CYS A 74 0.85 -1.87 -2.82
C CYS A 74 0.63 -2.07 -4.33
N ARG A 75 -0.33 -2.88 -4.79
CA ARG A 75 -0.60 -3.07 -6.23
C ARG A 75 -1.25 -1.84 -6.81
N ALA A 76 -2.14 -1.23 -6.04
CA ALA A 76 -2.83 0.00 -6.41
C ALA A 76 -2.07 1.26 -5.99
N ASP A 77 -0.95 1.12 -5.26
CA ASP A 77 -0.25 2.20 -4.57
C ASP A 77 -1.23 3.12 -3.80
N ARG A 78 -2.12 2.51 -2.99
CA ARG A 78 -3.25 3.23 -2.39
C ARG A 78 -3.52 2.82 -0.95
N THR A 79 -3.76 3.83 -0.11
CA THR A 79 -4.20 3.66 1.27
C THR A 79 -5.71 3.89 1.39
N TYR A 80 -6.36 3.03 2.16
CA TYR A 80 -7.77 3.08 2.50
C TYR A 80 -7.94 3.21 4.01
N ASP A 81 -8.97 3.94 4.44
CA ASP A 81 -9.38 3.99 5.85
C ASP A 81 -10.07 2.68 6.27
N ALA A 82 -10.47 2.60 7.55
CA ALA A 82 -11.21 1.44 8.09
C ALA A 82 -12.56 1.18 7.41
N ASN A 83 -13.13 2.16 6.71
CA ASN A 83 -14.38 2.07 5.96
C ASN A 83 -14.14 1.84 4.45
N PHE A 84 -12.91 1.51 4.05
CA PHE A 84 -12.48 1.34 2.67
C PHE A 84 -12.61 2.60 1.78
N ARG A 85 -12.68 3.79 2.38
CA ARG A 85 -12.58 5.06 1.63
C ARG A 85 -11.13 5.34 1.29
N THR A 86 -10.89 5.88 0.10
CA THR A 86 -9.54 6.25 -0.32
C THR A 86 -9.03 7.42 0.52
N VAL A 87 -7.89 7.22 1.16
CA VAL A 87 -7.15 8.28 1.88
C VAL A 87 -6.21 8.98 0.91
N GLY A 88 -5.52 8.21 0.05
CA GLY A 88 -4.66 8.72 -1.00
C GLY A 88 -3.71 7.67 -1.56
N ASN A 89 -2.79 8.12 -2.41
CA ASN A 89 -1.74 7.26 -2.95
C ASN A 89 -0.56 7.13 -1.98
N GLY A 90 0.27 6.09 -2.15
CA GLY A 90 1.36 5.77 -1.23
C GLY A 90 0.89 5.13 0.08
N ASN A 91 1.85 4.69 0.88
CA ASN A 91 1.60 4.13 2.21
C ASN A 91 1.43 5.27 3.25
N GLN A 92 0.19 5.49 3.68
CA GLN A 92 -0.17 6.55 4.65
C GLN A 92 -0.60 5.97 6.01
N LEU A 93 -0.32 4.69 6.27
CA LEU A 93 -0.81 3.98 7.46
C LEU A 93 -0.35 4.58 8.78
N VAL A 94 0.87 5.12 8.85
CA VAL A 94 1.39 5.78 10.07
C VAL A 94 0.55 7.02 10.41
N GLY A 95 0.10 7.79 9.41
CA GLY A 95 -0.76 8.94 9.63
C GLY A 95 -2.12 8.54 10.23
N LEU A 96 -2.72 7.46 9.73
CA LEU A 96 -3.98 6.95 10.29
C LEU A 96 -3.84 6.45 11.73
N ILE A 97 -2.70 5.84 12.07
CA ILE A 97 -2.39 5.45 13.45
C ILE A 97 -2.21 6.68 14.34
N TRP A 98 -1.55 7.72 13.84
CA TRP A 98 -1.32 8.98 14.57
C TRP A 98 -2.65 9.69 14.90
N GLU A 99 -3.52 9.85 13.91
CA GLU A 99 -4.86 10.42 14.07
C GLU A 99 -5.71 9.61 15.06
N ALA A 100 -5.71 8.28 14.95
CA ALA A 100 -6.45 7.41 15.88
C ALA A 100 -5.94 7.49 17.32
N ALA A 101 -4.68 7.84 17.52
CA ALA A 101 -4.09 8.08 18.84
C ALA A 101 -4.36 9.49 19.38
N GLY A 102 -5.03 10.37 18.61
CA GLY A 102 -5.32 11.74 18.99
C GLY A 102 -4.06 12.61 19.13
N LYS A 103 -3.11 12.43 18.21
CA LYS A 103 -1.79 13.05 18.24
C LYS A 103 -1.61 14.10 17.15
#